data_AF-U5F821-F1
#
_entry.id   AF-U5F821-F1
#
_cell.length_a   1.000
_cell.length_b   1.000
_cell.length_c   1.000
_cell.angle_alpha   90.00
_cell.angle_beta   90.00
_cell.angle_gamma   90.00
#
_symmetry.space_group_name_H-M   'P 1'
#
loop_
_entity.id
_entity.type
_entity.pdbx_description
1 polymer ?
#
loop_
_entity_poly.entity_id
_entity_poly.type
_entity_poly.pdbx_seq_one_letter_code
_entity_poly.pdbx_strand_id
1 'polypeptide(L)'
;MRPDILINNISLFQMGWLRESIDFPTPQSQSETVVVPGRNSPIRFTEALGSVSFQPRAFTIVLSILGTRSDFNNRVTEIVNQFAGRLVQVICSEEPTLYCIGTIEASPVYDPISNKGQLTLSCTDGDAYRYHADETVVQVTGTKTVTLTNDFMPVVPTITTTAETTLAWKVGTDSFSKTVSAGTWEIPELQLAYGNNSVKVTGTGTTTFRYREGRL
;
A
#
# COMPACT_ATOMS: atom_id res chain seq x y z
N MET A 1 -24.16 -7.47 0.25
CA MET A 1 -23.00 -7.49 1.17
C MET A 1 -23.16 -6.30 2.09
N ARG A 2 -23.09 -6.49 3.42
CA ARG A 2 -23.13 -5.34 4.34
C ARG A 2 -21.74 -4.70 4.33
N PRO A 3 -21.62 -3.39 4.12
CA PRO A 3 -20.32 -2.76 4.06
C PRO A 3 -19.66 -2.76 5.44
N ASP A 4 -18.40 -3.17 5.47
CA ASP A 4 -17.57 -3.26 6.66
C ASP A 4 -16.15 -2.77 6.37
N ILE A 5 -15.45 -2.39 7.43
CA ILE A 5 -14.04 -2.01 7.40
C ILE A 5 -13.31 -2.88 8.41
N LEU A 6 -12.19 -3.44 7.99
CA LEU A 6 -11.29 -4.15 8.87
C LEU A 6 -10.09 -3.26 9.17
N ILE A 7 -9.82 -3.03 10.45
CA ILE A 7 -8.58 -2.39 10.92
C ILE A 7 -7.71 -3.46 11.55
N ASN A 8 -6.50 -3.69 11.03
CA ASN A 8 -5.62 -4.78 11.44
C ASN A 8 -6.33 -6.15 11.49
N ASN A 9 -7.14 -6.44 10.46
CA ASN A 9 -8.00 -7.63 10.34
C ASN A 9 -9.13 -7.76 11.37
N ILE A 10 -9.43 -6.70 12.13
CA ILE A 10 -10.54 -6.66 13.09
C ILE A 10 -11.72 -5.93 12.45
N SER A 11 -12.85 -6.61 12.37
CA SER A 11 -14.11 -6.07 11.81
C SER A 11 -14.72 -5.03 12.73
N LEU A 12 -14.84 -3.79 12.25
CA LEU A 12 -15.52 -2.73 13.00
C LEU A 12 -17.02 -2.99 13.11
N PHE A 13 -17.60 -3.67 12.12
CA PHE A 13 -18.99 -4.13 12.20
C PHE A 13 -19.21 -5.13 13.34
N GLN A 14 -18.28 -6.06 13.60
CA GLN A 14 -18.36 -6.97 14.75
C GLN A 14 -18.20 -6.24 16.09
N MET A 15 -17.44 -5.14 16.11
CA MET A 15 -17.38 -4.19 17.24
C MET A 15 -18.66 -3.32 17.35
N GLY A 16 -19.62 -3.54 16.45
CA GLY A 16 -20.95 -2.93 16.37
C GLY A 16 -20.97 -1.49 15.88
N TRP A 17 -20.00 -1.12 15.06
CA TRP A 17 -20.02 0.11 14.29
C TRP A 17 -20.63 -0.11 12.91
N LEU A 18 -21.47 0.81 12.47
CA LEU A 18 -22.00 0.83 11.11
C LEU A 18 -21.19 1.81 10.27
N ARG A 19 -20.61 1.36 9.16
CA ARG A 19 -19.93 2.26 8.24
C ARG A 19 -20.93 3.12 7.47
N GLU A 20 -20.85 4.44 7.63
CA GLU A 20 -21.65 5.39 6.85
C GLU A 20 -20.99 5.72 5.52
N SER A 21 -19.70 6.07 5.58
CA SER A 21 -18.92 6.40 4.40
C SER A 21 -17.45 6.04 4.59
N ILE A 22 -16.78 5.85 3.47
CA ILE A 22 -15.34 5.83 3.39
C ILE A 22 -14.91 6.63 2.17
N ASP A 23 -13.86 7.42 2.34
CA ASP A 23 -13.23 8.15 1.25
C ASP A 23 -11.74 7.79 1.19
N PHE A 24 -11.35 7.15 0.08
CA PHE A 24 -9.96 6.89 -0.27
C PHE A 24 -9.61 7.70 -1.52
N PRO A 25 -9.32 9.01 -1.38
CA PRO A 25 -9.02 9.84 -2.53
C PRO A 25 -7.76 9.33 -3.24
N THR A 26 -7.68 9.58 -4.54
CA THR A 26 -6.45 9.34 -5.30
C THR A 26 -5.35 10.26 -4.77
N PRO A 27 -4.13 9.77 -4.54
CA PRO A 27 -3.05 10.59 -4.02
C PRO A 27 -2.64 11.63 -5.06
N GLN A 28 -2.27 12.82 -4.59
CA GLN A 28 -1.82 13.88 -5.48
C GLN A 28 -0.39 13.61 -5.96
N SER A 29 -0.11 13.87 -7.23
CA SER A 29 1.26 13.78 -7.74
C SER A 29 2.13 14.88 -7.12
N GLN A 30 3.38 14.55 -6.79
CA GLN A 30 4.39 15.52 -6.38
C GLN A 30 4.87 16.23 -7.65
N SER A 31 4.32 17.40 -7.91
CA SER A 31 4.65 18.19 -9.11
C SER A 31 5.32 19.51 -8.74
N GLU A 32 6.43 19.80 -9.41
CA GLU A 32 7.06 21.12 -9.41
C GLU A 32 7.08 21.66 -10.84
N THR A 33 6.64 22.91 -11.02
CA THR A 33 6.62 23.56 -12.33
C THR A 33 7.26 24.94 -12.27
N VAL A 34 8.15 25.23 -13.22
CA VAL A 34 8.84 26.52 -13.31
C VAL A 34 8.39 27.24 -14.58
N VAL A 35 7.84 28.44 -14.41
CA VAL A 35 7.48 29.35 -15.51
C VAL A 35 8.68 30.24 -15.81
N VAL A 36 9.16 30.20 -17.05
CA VAL A 36 10.32 30.99 -17.49
C VAL A 36 9.84 32.07 -18.47
N PRO A 37 10.13 33.36 -18.21
CA PRO A 37 9.83 34.43 -19.16
C PRO A 37 10.43 34.15 -20.54
N GLY A 38 9.64 34.36 -21.60
CA GLY A 38 10.05 34.06 -22.98
C GLY A 38 9.80 32.62 -23.43
N ARG A 39 9.28 31.74 -22.56
CA ARG A 39 8.74 30.43 -22.97
C ARG A 39 7.21 30.45 -22.99
N ASN A 40 6.65 29.76 -23.98
CA ASN A 40 5.19 29.58 -24.12
C ASN A 40 4.67 28.38 -23.30
N SER A 41 5.54 27.65 -22.59
CA SER A 41 5.14 26.49 -21.79
C SER A 41 6.05 26.34 -20.56
N PRO A 42 5.48 25.98 -19.39
CA PRO A 42 6.24 25.76 -18.18
C PRO A 42 7.12 24.52 -18.30
N ILE A 43 8.24 24.53 -17.57
CA ILE A 43 9.06 23.34 -17.34
C ILE A 43 8.39 22.55 -16.22
N ARG A 44 8.20 21.23 -16.41
CA ARG A 44 7.57 20.33 -15.45
C ARG A 44 8.61 19.34 -14.95
N PHE A 45 8.80 19.26 -13.63
CA PHE A 45 9.77 18.36 -12.98
C PHE A 45 9.14 17.08 -12.42
N THR A 46 7.82 16.88 -12.60
CA THR A 46 7.07 15.74 -12.07
C THR A 46 7.68 14.37 -12.43
N GLU A 47 8.31 14.26 -13.60
CA GLU A 47 8.92 13.02 -14.10
C GLU A 47 10.46 13.10 -14.16
N ALA A 48 11.07 14.13 -13.57
CA ALA A 48 12.50 14.40 -13.73
C ALA A 48 13.40 13.28 -13.18
N LEU A 49 12.91 12.51 -12.20
CA LEU A 49 13.60 11.35 -11.63
C LEU A 49 13.21 10.01 -12.31
N GLY A 50 12.63 10.06 -13.51
CA GLY A 50 12.26 8.88 -14.30
C GLY A 50 10.96 8.19 -13.85
N SER A 51 10.33 8.65 -12.77
CA SER A 51 9.03 8.19 -12.30
C SER A 51 8.26 9.32 -11.62
N VAL A 52 6.93 9.20 -11.57
CA VAL A 52 6.07 10.13 -10.84
C VAL A 52 5.99 9.69 -9.38
N SER A 53 6.33 10.60 -8.47
CA SER A 53 6.12 10.40 -7.03
C SER A 53 4.78 10.98 -6.59
N PHE A 54 4.21 10.44 -5.51
CA PHE A 54 2.90 10.82 -4.99
C PHE A 54 3.01 11.31 -3.56
N GLN A 55 2.16 12.27 -3.19
CA GLN A 55 2.02 12.73 -1.81
C GLN A 55 1.34 11.66 -0.96
N PRO A 56 1.57 11.67 0.37
CA PRO A 56 0.78 10.85 1.30
C PRO A 56 -0.72 11.04 1.06
N ARG A 57 -1.47 9.95 1.18
CA ARG A 57 -2.92 9.95 1.03
C ARG A 57 -3.57 10.26 2.37
N ALA A 58 -4.40 11.29 2.39
CA ALA A 58 -5.34 11.49 3.48
C ALA A 58 -6.63 10.71 3.19
N PHE A 59 -7.17 10.01 4.17
CA PHE A 59 -8.44 9.29 4.03
C PHE A 59 -9.29 9.42 5.29
N THR A 60 -10.61 9.31 5.11
CA THR A 60 -11.58 9.45 6.20
C THR A 60 -12.59 8.32 6.16
N ILE A 61 -12.87 7.76 7.33
CA ILE A 61 -13.89 6.75 7.57
C ILE A 61 -14.88 7.33 8.55
N VAL A 62 -16.17 7.30 8.20
CA VAL A 62 -17.24 7.72 9.11
C VAL A 62 -18.03 6.49 9.53
N LEU A 63 -18.06 6.27 10.84
CA LEU A 63 -18.80 5.19 11.48
C LEU A 63 -19.93 5.79 12.30
N SER A 64 -21.01 5.04 12.48
CA SER A 64 -22.09 5.42 13.38
C SER A 64 -22.65 4.25 14.15
N ILE A 65 -23.34 4.61 15.23
CA ILE A 65 -24.13 3.70 16.03
C ILE A 65 -25.36 4.42 16.53
N LEU A 66 -26.47 3.70 16.64
CA LEU A 66 -27.65 4.13 17.36
C LEU A 66 -27.63 3.50 18.75
N GLY A 67 -27.82 4.31 19.79
CA GLY A 67 -27.78 3.80 21.16
C GLY A 67 -27.68 4.89 22.20
N THR A 68 -27.51 4.48 23.46
CA THR A 68 -27.36 5.42 24.57
C THR A 68 -25.97 6.06 24.55
N ARG A 69 -25.84 7.22 25.20
CA ARG A 69 -24.54 7.89 25.40
C ARG A 69 -23.52 6.98 26.11
N SER A 70 -23.97 6.14 27.03
CA SER A 70 -23.11 5.19 27.75
C SER A 70 -22.53 4.13 26.81
N ASP A 71 -23.38 3.53 25.97
CA ASP A 71 -22.94 2.50 25.01
C ASP A 71 -21.98 3.08 23.97
N PHE A 72 -22.27 4.30 23.50
CA PHE A 72 -21.38 5.02 22.59
C PHE A 72 -20.00 5.25 23.20
N ASN A 73 -19.93 5.77 24.44
CA ASN A 73 -18.66 6.02 25.10
C ASN A 73 -17.83 4.74 25.27
N ASN A 74 -18.46 3.64 25.69
CA ASN A 74 -17.78 2.36 25.86
C ASN A 74 -17.14 1.86 24.55
N ARG A 75 -17.87 1.95 23.44
CA ARG A 75 -17.38 1.53 22.11
C ARG A 75 -16.31 2.45 21.56
N VAL A 76 -16.42 3.76 21.81
CA VAL A 76 -15.37 4.73 21.45
C VAL A 76 -14.09 4.40 22.20
N THR A 77 -14.18 4.14 23.51
CA THR A 77 -13.01 3.76 24.32
C THR A 77 -12.32 2.50 23.78
N GLU A 78 -13.08 1.50 23.32
CA GLU A 78 -12.52 0.29 22.71
C GLU A 78 -11.69 0.61 21.45
N ILE A 79 -12.26 1.36 20.50
CA ILE A 79 -11.53 1.74 19.27
C ILE A 79 -10.35 2.66 19.56
N VAL A 80 -10.56 3.71 20.36
CA VAL A 80 -9.53 4.73 20.61
C VAL A 80 -8.32 4.11 21.31
N ASN A 81 -8.52 3.31 22.34
CA ASN A 81 -7.41 2.69 23.06
C ASN A 81 -6.62 1.71 22.19
N GLN A 82 -7.29 1.09 21.21
CA GLN A 82 -6.69 0.09 20.36
C GLN A 82 -5.97 0.68 19.15
N PHE A 83 -6.53 1.71 18.51
CA PHE A 83 -6.10 2.16 17.18
C PHE A 83 -5.67 3.62 17.10
N ALA A 84 -6.10 4.49 18.02
CA ALA A 84 -5.78 5.92 17.92
C ALA A 84 -4.26 6.15 18.06
N GLY A 85 -3.71 6.96 17.17
CA GLY A 85 -2.29 7.29 17.11
C GLY A 85 -1.38 6.12 16.71
N ARG A 86 -1.93 5.01 16.19
CA ARG A 86 -1.17 3.85 15.74
C ARG A 86 -1.20 3.72 14.23
N LEU A 87 -0.09 3.23 13.68
CA LEU A 87 -0.01 2.78 12.30
C LEU A 87 -0.88 1.53 12.14
N VAL A 88 -1.86 1.57 11.25
CA VAL A 88 -2.80 0.47 11.06
C VAL A 88 -3.04 0.17 9.58
N GLN A 89 -3.40 -1.07 9.34
CA GLN A 89 -3.84 -1.58 8.04
C GLN A 89 -5.36 -1.47 7.94
N VAL A 90 -5.87 -0.83 6.89
CA VAL A 90 -7.30 -0.64 6.64
C VAL A 90 -7.70 -1.40 5.37
N ILE A 91 -8.65 -2.34 5.49
CA ILE A 91 -9.23 -3.09 4.39
C ILE A 91 -10.72 -2.77 4.28
N CYS A 92 -11.21 -2.56 3.05
CA CYS A 92 -12.64 -2.48 2.78
C CYS A 92 -13.21 -3.84 2.44
N SER A 93 -14.41 -4.13 2.94
CA SER A 93 -15.15 -5.35 2.61
C SER A 93 -15.42 -5.52 1.11
N GLU A 94 -15.53 -4.42 0.37
CA GLU A 94 -15.78 -4.38 -1.07
C GLU A 94 -14.54 -4.75 -1.88
N GLU A 95 -13.35 -4.50 -1.35
CA GLU A 95 -12.06 -4.77 -2.00
C GLU A 95 -11.10 -5.44 -1.00
N PRO A 96 -11.36 -6.70 -0.62
CA PRO A 96 -10.59 -7.40 0.42
C PRO A 96 -9.15 -7.68 0.00
N THR A 97 -8.85 -7.64 -1.30
CA THR A 97 -7.52 -7.89 -1.85
C THR A 97 -6.58 -6.71 -1.68
N LEU A 98 -7.09 -5.52 -1.30
CA LEU A 98 -6.29 -4.30 -1.15
C LEU A 98 -6.41 -3.72 0.24
N TYR A 99 -5.31 -3.15 0.74
CA TYR A 99 -5.30 -2.41 1.98
C TYR A 99 -4.53 -1.10 1.89
N CYS A 100 -4.90 -0.16 2.74
CA CYS A 100 -4.18 1.10 2.96
C CYS A 100 -3.43 1.00 4.29
N ILE A 101 -2.30 1.67 4.40
CA ILE A 101 -1.57 1.86 5.67
C ILE A 101 -1.58 3.34 6.02
N GLY A 102 -1.75 3.66 7.29
CA GLY A 102 -1.60 5.00 7.80
C GLY A 102 -1.86 5.09 9.30
N THR A 103 -1.55 6.24 9.90
CA THR A 103 -1.85 6.51 11.30
C THR A 103 -3.27 7.06 11.41
N ILE A 104 -4.07 6.47 12.30
CA ILE A 104 -5.48 6.88 12.47
C ILE A 104 -5.63 7.74 13.71
N GLU A 105 -6.31 8.88 13.53
CA GLU A 105 -6.86 9.71 14.58
C GLU A 105 -8.37 9.53 14.68
N ALA A 106 -8.91 9.63 15.89
CA ALA A 106 -10.31 9.35 16.18
C ALA A 106 -11.03 10.58 16.73
N SER A 107 -12.12 10.97 16.08
CA SER A 107 -12.98 12.10 16.48
C SER A 107 -14.41 11.63 16.75
N PRO A 108 -14.77 11.37 18.03
CA PRO A 108 -16.11 10.94 18.40
C PRO A 108 -17.07 12.13 18.59
N VAL A 109 -18.28 12.02 18.03
CA VAL A 109 -19.37 13.00 18.16
C VAL A 109 -20.66 12.25 18.52
N TYR A 110 -21.45 12.79 19.44
CA TYR A 110 -22.75 12.19 19.79
C TYR A 110 -23.84 13.25 19.77
N ASP A 111 -24.92 12.96 19.05
CA ASP A 111 -26.13 13.77 19.04
C ASP A 111 -27.17 13.20 20.03
N PRO A 112 -27.45 13.89 21.14
CA PRO A 112 -28.42 13.44 22.14
C PRO A 112 -29.87 13.53 21.67
N ILE A 113 -30.19 14.33 20.65
CA ILE A 113 -31.56 14.47 20.15
C ILE A 113 -31.93 13.25 19.30
N SER A 114 -31.03 12.86 18.39
CA SER A 114 -31.24 11.70 17.51
C SER A 114 -30.78 10.37 18.12
N ASN A 115 -30.13 10.39 19.29
CA ASN A 115 -29.46 9.23 19.89
C ASN A 115 -28.49 8.54 18.90
N LYS A 116 -27.80 9.36 18.11
CA LYS A 116 -26.84 8.93 17.10
C LYS A 116 -25.43 9.27 17.53
N GLY A 117 -24.62 8.24 17.72
CA GLY A 117 -23.18 8.36 17.85
C GLY A 117 -22.51 8.29 16.48
N GLN A 118 -21.52 9.14 16.25
CA GLN A 118 -20.64 9.12 15.08
C GLN A 118 -19.20 9.07 15.54
N LEU A 119 -18.38 8.30 14.83
CA LEU A 119 -16.95 8.22 15.03
C LEU A 119 -16.27 8.40 13.69
N THR A 120 -15.55 9.51 13.56
CA THR A 120 -14.75 9.79 12.37
C THR A 120 -13.32 9.34 12.64
N LEU A 121 -12.84 8.41 11.82
CA LEU A 121 -11.44 7.99 11.80
C LEU A 121 -10.77 8.67 10.62
N SER A 122 -9.77 9.52 10.89
CA SER A 122 -9.05 10.28 9.88
C SER A 122 -7.58 9.91 9.88
N CYS A 123 -7.00 9.77 8.69
CA CYS A 123 -5.58 9.60 8.49
C CYS A 123 -5.07 10.70 7.54
N THR A 124 -3.92 11.28 7.86
CA THR A 124 -3.28 12.34 7.03
C THR A 124 -1.93 11.90 6.47
N ASP A 125 -1.32 10.87 7.05
CA ASP A 125 0.00 10.34 6.73
C ASP A 125 -0.07 8.97 6.03
N GLY A 126 -1.20 8.65 5.40
CA GLY A 126 -1.40 7.37 4.74
C GLY A 126 -0.46 7.20 3.55
N ASP A 127 -0.03 5.96 3.32
CA ASP A 127 0.80 5.65 2.17
C ASP A 127 0.05 5.98 0.86
N ALA A 128 0.80 6.46 -0.14
CA ALA A 128 0.21 6.84 -1.41
C ALA A 128 -0.39 5.63 -2.14
N TYR A 129 0.23 4.45 -2.02
CA TYR A 129 -0.21 3.22 -2.67
C TYR A 129 -1.12 2.39 -1.75
N ARG A 130 -2.06 1.68 -2.37
CA ARG A 130 -2.81 0.59 -1.78
C ARG A 130 -2.08 -0.71 -2.11
N TYR A 131 -1.84 -1.52 -1.11
CA TYR A 131 -1.06 -2.74 -1.22
C TYR A 131 -1.96 -3.93 -1.43
N HIS A 132 -1.51 -4.93 -2.20
CA HIS A 132 -2.17 -6.22 -2.25
C HIS A 132 -2.00 -6.96 -0.91
N ALA A 133 -3.09 -7.59 -0.44
CA ALA A 133 -3.09 -8.34 0.81
C ALA A 133 -2.19 -9.58 0.74
N ASP A 134 -2.18 -10.25 -0.42
CA ASP A 134 -1.33 -11.40 -0.70
C ASP A 134 -0.01 -10.97 -1.36
N GLU A 135 1.07 -11.65 -1.01
CA GLU A 135 2.38 -11.44 -1.64
C GLU A 135 2.52 -12.29 -2.90
N THR A 136 3.13 -11.71 -3.92
CA THR A 136 3.51 -12.44 -5.12
C THR A 136 4.79 -13.22 -4.85
N VAL A 137 4.72 -14.54 -5.01
CA VAL A 137 5.84 -15.47 -4.82
C VAL A 137 6.10 -16.22 -6.11
N VAL A 138 7.30 -16.06 -6.67
CA VAL A 138 7.71 -16.74 -7.89
C VAL A 138 8.95 -17.57 -7.62
N GLN A 139 8.85 -18.88 -7.86
CA GLN A 139 9.94 -19.83 -7.64
C GLN A 139 10.48 -20.38 -8.96
N VAL A 140 11.80 -20.43 -9.07
CA VAL A 140 12.53 -20.90 -10.25
C VAL A 140 13.59 -21.87 -9.77
N THR A 141 13.70 -23.03 -10.43
CA THR A 141 14.77 -24.00 -10.15
C THR A 141 15.66 -24.14 -11.38
N GLY A 142 16.96 -24.10 -11.15
CA GLY A 142 17.95 -24.17 -12.22
C GLY A 142 18.07 -22.86 -13.02
N THR A 143 18.67 -22.97 -14.21
CA THR A 143 18.86 -21.84 -15.12
C THR A 143 17.61 -21.60 -15.97
N LYS A 144 16.92 -20.49 -15.76
CA LYS A 144 15.72 -20.11 -16.51
C LYS A 144 15.51 -18.59 -16.50
N THR A 145 14.91 -18.08 -17.57
CA THR A 145 14.37 -16.72 -17.58
C THR A 145 12.96 -16.74 -17.01
N VAL A 146 12.72 -15.92 -15.98
CA VAL A 146 11.42 -15.76 -15.32
C VAL A 146 10.86 -14.37 -15.60
N THR A 147 9.55 -14.30 -15.73
CA THR A 147 8.80 -13.04 -15.84
C THR A 147 8.10 -12.79 -14.51
N LEU A 148 8.44 -11.66 -13.89
CA LEU A 148 7.83 -11.14 -12.66
C LEU A 148 6.84 -10.06 -13.06
N THR A 149 5.54 -10.36 -12.98
CA THR A 149 4.48 -9.37 -13.20
C THR A 149 4.33 -8.54 -11.95
N ASN A 150 4.34 -7.22 -12.09
CA ASN A 150 4.13 -6.29 -10.98
C ASN A 150 3.01 -5.32 -11.34
N ASP A 151 2.21 -4.95 -10.34
CA ASP A 151 1.21 -3.89 -10.46
C ASP A 151 1.91 -2.51 -10.47
N PHE A 152 1.15 -1.43 -10.36
CA PHE A 152 1.64 -0.08 -10.62
C PHE A 152 2.78 0.40 -9.70
N MET A 153 2.78 0.00 -8.43
CA MET A 153 3.76 0.40 -7.43
C MET A 153 5.14 -0.20 -7.73
N PRO A 154 6.19 0.61 -7.93
CA PRO A 154 7.54 0.10 -8.07
C PRO A 154 8.00 -0.63 -6.80
N VAL A 155 8.48 -1.87 -6.93
CA VAL A 155 8.85 -2.71 -5.77
C VAL A 155 10.20 -3.38 -5.98
N VAL A 156 11.02 -3.43 -4.93
CA VAL A 156 12.25 -4.23 -4.91
C VAL A 156 11.90 -5.58 -4.28
N PRO A 157 12.10 -6.71 -4.98
CA PRO A 157 11.76 -8.02 -4.45
C PRO A 157 12.84 -8.51 -3.50
N THR A 158 12.41 -9.24 -2.46
CA THR A 158 13.30 -10.04 -1.63
C THR A 158 13.57 -11.35 -2.36
N ILE A 159 14.85 -11.68 -2.56
CA ILE A 159 15.30 -12.82 -3.34
C ILE A 159 15.93 -13.84 -2.40
N THR A 160 15.44 -15.07 -2.40
CA THR A 160 16.04 -16.16 -1.61
C THR A 160 16.59 -17.23 -2.53
N THR A 161 17.87 -17.56 -2.42
CA THR A 161 18.58 -18.55 -3.24
C THR A 161 19.10 -19.70 -2.38
N THR A 162 19.00 -20.94 -2.85
CA THR A 162 19.53 -22.11 -2.14
C THR A 162 20.96 -22.48 -2.53
N ALA A 163 21.48 -21.91 -3.61
CA ALA A 163 22.85 -22.08 -4.09
C ALA A 163 23.36 -20.77 -4.70
N GLU A 164 24.66 -20.70 -4.99
CA GLU A 164 25.20 -19.59 -5.76
C GLU A 164 24.43 -19.43 -7.09
N THR A 165 23.96 -18.21 -7.33
CA THR A 165 23.07 -17.91 -8.43
C THR A 165 23.46 -16.57 -9.05
N THR A 166 23.59 -16.53 -10.37
CA THR A 166 23.74 -15.30 -11.13
C THR A 166 22.39 -14.84 -11.65
N LEU A 167 22.02 -13.61 -11.28
CA LEU A 167 20.82 -12.93 -11.73
C LEU A 167 21.21 -11.89 -12.77
N ALA A 168 20.55 -11.89 -13.93
CA ALA A 168 20.71 -10.85 -14.94
C ALA A 168 19.35 -10.29 -15.35
N TRP A 169 19.22 -8.98 -15.41
CA TRP A 169 17.97 -8.28 -15.70
C TRP A 169 18.23 -7.00 -16.49
N LYS A 170 17.16 -6.37 -16.95
CA LYS A 170 17.21 -5.08 -17.63
C LYS A 170 16.28 -4.08 -16.97
N VAL A 171 16.73 -2.84 -16.88
CA VAL A 171 15.92 -1.69 -16.47
C VAL A 171 16.06 -0.64 -17.56
N GLY A 172 14.97 -0.35 -18.28
CA GLY A 172 15.05 0.48 -19.49
C GLY A 172 16.02 -0.10 -20.53
N THR A 173 17.05 0.67 -20.90
CA THR A 173 18.10 0.24 -21.82
C THR A 173 19.27 -0.47 -21.14
N ASP A 174 19.38 -0.35 -19.82
CA ASP A 174 20.54 -0.81 -19.07
C ASP A 174 20.42 -2.29 -18.71
N SER A 175 21.53 -3.00 -18.77
CA SER A 175 21.62 -4.42 -18.44
C SER A 175 22.47 -4.62 -17.19
N PHE A 176 21.92 -5.33 -16.22
CA PHE A 176 22.56 -5.61 -14.94
C PHE A 176 22.79 -7.11 -14.78
N SER A 177 23.86 -7.46 -14.07
CA SER A 177 24.17 -8.84 -13.71
C SER A 177 24.84 -8.87 -12.34
N LYS A 178 24.35 -9.73 -11.44
CA LYS A 178 24.88 -9.88 -10.08
C LYS A 178 24.87 -11.34 -9.67
N THR A 179 26.00 -11.83 -9.16
CA THR A 179 26.10 -13.17 -8.56
C THR A 179 25.91 -13.04 -7.06
N VAL A 180 25.03 -13.86 -6.51
CA VAL A 180 24.71 -13.91 -5.08
C VAL A 180 24.93 -15.33 -4.56
N SER A 181 25.43 -15.46 -3.34
CA SER A 181 25.54 -16.78 -2.68
C SER A 181 24.17 -17.24 -2.18
N ALA A 182 24.10 -18.46 -1.64
CA ALA A 182 22.89 -18.95 -0.99
C ALA A 182 22.51 -18.06 0.19
N GLY A 183 21.25 -17.66 0.27
CA GLY A 183 20.75 -16.77 1.33
C GLY A 183 19.61 -15.87 0.84
N THR A 184 19.28 -14.87 1.65
CA THR A 184 18.27 -13.85 1.33
C THR A 184 18.96 -12.55 0.97
N TRP A 185 18.55 -11.95 -0.14
CA TRP A 185 19.16 -10.79 -0.75
C TRP A 185 18.10 -9.77 -1.16
N GLU A 186 18.43 -8.50 -0.96
CA GLU A 186 17.72 -7.37 -1.55
C GLU A 186 18.70 -6.64 -2.45
N ILE A 187 18.31 -6.44 -3.71
CA ILE A 187 19.13 -5.80 -4.73
C ILE A 187 18.36 -4.55 -5.18
N PRO A 188 18.68 -3.36 -4.64
CA PRO A 188 17.96 -2.13 -4.96
C PRO A 188 17.90 -1.82 -6.46
N GLU A 189 18.91 -2.26 -7.22
CA GLU A 189 18.97 -2.09 -8.67
C GLU A 189 18.01 -3.01 -9.44
N LEU A 190 17.43 -4.02 -8.78
CA LEU A 190 16.35 -4.86 -9.30
C LEU A 190 14.99 -4.31 -8.81
N GLN A 191 14.65 -3.10 -9.22
CA GLN A 191 13.32 -2.56 -9.01
C GLN A 191 12.37 -3.04 -10.12
N LEU A 192 11.25 -3.65 -9.75
CA LEU A 192 10.21 -4.08 -10.67
C LEU A 192 9.37 -2.87 -11.08
N ALA A 193 9.27 -2.60 -12.37
CA ALA A 193 8.37 -1.61 -12.94
C ALA A 193 6.97 -2.20 -13.17
N TYR A 194 5.98 -1.36 -13.45
CA TYR A 194 4.64 -1.82 -13.84
C TYR A 194 4.69 -2.78 -15.04
N GLY A 195 3.96 -3.88 -14.93
CA GLY A 195 3.88 -4.91 -15.96
C GLY A 195 4.93 -6.01 -15.80
N ASN A 196 5.46 -6.50 -16.92
CA ASN A 196 6.28 -7.71 -16.95
C ASN A 196 7.78 -7.40 -16.90
N ASN A 197 8.45 -7.84 -15.83
CA ASN A 197 9.88 -7.68 -15.62
C ASN A 197 10.58 -9.02 -15.85
N SER A 198 11.57 -9.06 -16.75
CA SER A 198 12.27 -10.30 -17.09
C SER A 198 13.60 -10.41 -16.34
N VAL A 199 13.79 -11.51 -15.61
CA VAL A 199 15.02 -11.82 -14.87
C VAL A 199 15.53 -13.18 -15.34
N LYS A 200 16.77 -13.23 -15.81
CA LYS A 200 17.48 -14.46 -16.12
C LYS A 200 18.18 -14.96 -14.86
N VAL A 201 17.75 -16.12 -14.37
CA VAL A 201 18.36 -16.86 -13.28
C VAL A 201 19.30 -17.89 -13.86
N THR A 202 20.55 -17.93 -13.39
CA THR A 202 21.56 -18.94 -13.77
C THR A 202 22.14 -19.55 -12.51
N GLY A 203 21.91 -20.84 -12.30
CA GLY A 203 22.34 -21.54 -11.10
C GLY A 203 21.80 -22.97 -11.06
N THR A 204 22.24 -23.75 -10.08
CA THR A 204 21.77 -25.13 -9.86
C THR A 204 20.72 -25.24 -8.75
N GLY A 205 20.59 -24.19 -7.93
CA GLY A 205 19.63 -24.12 -6.84
C GLY A 205 18.24 -23.62 -7.24
N THR A 206 17.43 -23.34 -6.22
CA THR A 206 16.12 -22.71 -6.34
C THR A 206 16.23 -21.25 -5.92
N THR A 207 15.67 -20.37 -6.74
CA THR A 207 15.52 -18.93 -6.48
C THR A 207 14.05 -18.60 -6.27
N THR A 208 13.74 -17.96 -5.16
CA THR A 208 12.39 -17.48 -4.83
C THR A 208 12.41 -15.95 -4.82
N PHE A 209 11.57 -15.33 -5.62
CA PHE A 209 11.28 -13.90 -5.57
C PHE A 209 10.00 -13.70 -4.76
N ARG A 210 10.04 -12.78 -3.79
CA ARG A 210 8.89 -12.40 -2.97
C ARG A 210 8.77 -10.88 -2.99
N TYR A 211 7.60 -10.38 -3.35
CA TYR A 211 7.31 -8.95 -3.34
C TYR A 211 5.83 -8.70 -3.11
N ARG A 212 5.52 -7.51 -2.59
CA ARG A 212 4.15 -7.05 -2.43
C ARG A 212 3.86 -6.01 -3.48
N GLU A 213 2.88 -6.31 -4.31
CA GLU A 213 2.40 -5.41 -5.34
C GLU A 213 1.54 -4.30 -4.71
N GLY A 214 1.38 -3.20 -5.43
CA GLY A 214 0.50 -2.12 -5.02
C GLY A 214 0.03 -1.30 -6.20
N ARG A 215 -1.01 -0.50 -5.99
CA ARG A 215 -1.58 0.43 -6.98
C ARG A 215 -2.15 1.67 -6.30
N LEU A 216 -2.41 2.71 -7.09
CA LEU A 216 -3.07 3.94 -6.61
C LEU A 216 -4.58 3.70 -6.38
#